data_AF-A0A5C9E844-F1
#
_entry.id   AF-A0A5C9E844-F1
#
_cell.length_a   1.000
_cell.length_b   1.000
_cell.length_c   1.000
_cell.angle_alpha   90.00
_cell.angle_beta   90.00
_cell.angle_gamma   90.00
#
_symmetry.space_group_name_H-M   'P 1'
#
loop_
_entity.id
_entity.type
_entity.pdbx_description
1 polymer ?
#
loop_
_entity_poly.entity_id
_entity_poly.type
_entity_poly.pdbx_seq_one_letter_code
_entity_poly.pdbx_strand_id
1 'polypeptide(L)'
;MKSKTFLVIMFLLCLVSFTTVVQGANDYTWEVPEDNLFIYEIKSFDEDLAEDIFVNPDIEDVLGEDAEIGAMKANMITDIDDIDDFNNDATEDDPGWEFEGWFWSAEWTDNEEDFDDPDTSDITEFSGWRLAQDPEEYGTLALFAELIFFLIVINVGVPSPADEWLNDIDFATLEVEGSSLVLEYDSTVDASIDEDYDQYWDFKSNGQYNGYRAETTDGDIIYEVSLQGFLSSIPGYEFPLLLGFMAISLIGVLYLSFKKE
;
A
#
# COMPACT_ATOMS: atom_id res chain seq x y z
N MET A 1 -6.58 41.14 28.20
CA MET A 1 -7.64 40.12 28.33
C MET A 1 -8.20 39.58 27.00
N LYS A 2 -7.83 40.11 25.82
CA LYS A 2 -8.50 39.73 24.55
C LYS A 2 -7.86 38.58 23.75
N SER A 3 -6.55 38.26 23.91
CA SER A 3 -5.90 37.21 23.09
C SER A 3 -6.01 35.80 23.67
N LYS A 4 -6.02 35.66 25.00
CA LYS A 4 -6.09 34.35 25.66
C LYS A 4 -7.44 33.66 25.47
N THR A 5 -8.54 34.43 25.51
CA THR A 5 -9.89 33.92 25.25
C THR A 5 -10.10 33.54 23.78
N PHE A 6 -9.48 34.27 22.85
CA PHE A 6 -9.53 33.96 21.41
C PHE A 6 -8.81 32.65 21.08
N LEU A 7 -7.63 32.41 21.67
CA LEU A 7 -6.88 31.16 21.51
C LEU A 7 -7.63 29.94 22.05
N VAL A 8 -8.29 30.08 23.21
CA VAL A 8 -9.11 29.00 23.79
C VAL A 8 -10.35 28.71 22.95
N ILE A 9 -10.99 29.74 22.38
CA ILE A 9 -12.13 29.58 21.47
C ILE A 9 -11.69 28.94 20.14
N MET A 10 -10.52 29.30 19.60
CA MET A 10 -9.96 28.63 18.42
C MET A 10 -9.62 27.17 18.70
N PHE A 11 -9.03 26.87 19.87
CA PHE A 11 -8.70 25.50 20.26
C PHE A 11 -9.96 24.65 20.47
N LEU A 12 -11.02 25.22 21.05
CA LEU A 12 -12.33 24.59 21.17
C LEU A 12 -13.04 24.44 19.82
N LEU A 13 -12.91 25.40 18.89
CA LEU A 13 -13.44 25.28 17.54
C LEU A 13 -12.71 24.20 16.74
N CYS A 14 -11.38 24.08 16.89
CA CYS A 14 -10.60 22.98 16.35
C CYS A 14 -11.05 21.63 16.94
N LEU A 15 -11.28 21.56 18.26
CA LEU A 15 -11.77 20.35 18.93
C LEU A 15 -13.20 19.96 18.54
N VAL A 16 -14.06 20.93 18.19
CA VAL A 16 -15.45 20.67 17.76
C VAL A 16 -15.53 20.37 16.26
N SER A 17 -14.58 20.87 15.44
CA SER A 17 -14.45 20.45 14.03
C SER A 17 -13.93 19.02 13.86
N PHE A 18 -13.50 18.35 14.95
CA PHE A 18 -13.15 16.93 14.93
C PHE A 18 -14.30 16.01 15.35
N THR A 19 -15.50 16.51 15.69
CA THR A 19 -16.56 15.66 16.27
C THR A 19 -17.89 15.68 15.54
N THR A 20 -17.92 15.92 14.24
CA THR A 20 -19.13 15.67 13.43
C THR A 20 -18.78 15.00 12.11
N VAL A 21 -18.40 13.72 12.18
CA VAL A 21 -18.83 12.76 11.16
C VAL A 21 -19.83 11.88 11.88
N VAL A 22 -21.11 12.21 11.73
CA VAL A 22 -22.21 11.35 12.17
C VAL A 22 -22.48 10.41 11.00
N GLN A 23 -22.19 9.14 11.26
CA GLN A 23 -22.69 7.91 10.64
C GLN A 23 -23.85 8.08 9.66
N GLY A 24 -23.65 7.54 8.45
CA GLY A 24 -24.70 7.21 7.51
C GLY A 24 -24.32 7.47 6.05
N ALA A 25 -23.42 6.65 5.50
CA ALA A 25 -23.33 6.20 4.10
C ALA A 25 -21.87 5.79 3.82
N ASN A 26 -21.65 4.47 3.73
CA ASN A 26 -20.43 3.73 3.38
C ASN A 26 -19.15 4.17 4.13
N ASP A 27 -18.74 3.37 5.10
CA ASP A 27 -17.61 3.67 6.00
C ASP A 27 -16.23 3.59 5.29
N TYR A 28 -16.20 3.10 4.05
CA TYR A 28 -14.99 2.89 3.26
C TYR A 28 -14.91 3.83 2.05
N THR A 29 -13.75 4.44 1.85
CA THR A 29 -13.47 5.35 0.73
C THR A 29 -12.17 5.02 0.03
N TRP A 30 -12.10 5.26 -1.27
CA TRP A 30 -10.87 5.13 -2.02
C TRP A 30 -9.98 6.38 -1.86
N GLU A 31 -8.74 6.18 -1.39
CA GLU A 31 -7.78 7.27 -1.15
C GLU A 31 -6.43 7.03 -1.85
N VAL A 32 -6.32 5.96 -2.65
CA VAL A 32 -5.13 5.69 -3.48
C VAL A 32 -5.22 6.56 -4.75
N PRO A 33 -4.21 7.40 -5.04
CA PRO A 33 -4.29 8.35 -6.15
C PRO A 33 -4.06 7.69 -7.52
N GLU A 34 -4.84 8.13 -8.50
CA GLU A 34 -4.58 7.94 -9.94
C GLU A 34 -3.33 8.70 -10.41
N ASP A 35 -2.81 8.30 -11.57
CA ASP A 35 -1.71 8.94 -12.31
C ASP A 35 -0.40 9.07 -11.51
N ASN A 36 -0.28 8.32 -10.41
CA ASN A 36 0.93 8.25 -9.61
C ASN A 36 1.69 6.95 -9.90
N LEU A 37 2.98 7.10 -10.19
CA LEU A 37 3.89 5.97 -10.34
C LEU A 37 4.30 5.50 -8.94
N PHE A 38 4.01 4.24 -8.63
CA PHE A 38 4.44 3.59 -7.38
C PHE A 38 5.61 2.66 -7.70
N ILE A 39 6.75 2.93 -7.09
CA ILE A 39 7.99 2.17 -7.31
C ILE A 39 8.28 1.36 -6.05
N TYR A 40 8.37 0.05 -6.18
CA TYR A 40 8.76 -0.87 -5.11
C TYR A 40 10.18 -1.32 -5.31
N GLU A 41 10.96 -1.33 -4.25
CA GLU A 41 12.39 -1.65 -4.26
C GLU A 41 12.65 -2.82 -3.31
N ILE A 42 13.48 -3.77 -3.75
CA ILE A 42 14.04 -4.82 -2.88
C ILE A 42 14.97 -4.16 -1.87
N LYS A 43 14.57 -4.14 -0.59
CA LYS A 43 15.32 -3.49 0.50
C LYS A 43 16.35 -4.41 1.15
N SER A 44 16.03 -5.69 1.26
CA SER A 44 16.90 -6.67 1.90
C SER A 44 16.62 -8.08 1.41
N PHE A 45 17.66 -8.90 1.45
CA PHE A 45 17.61 -10.34 1.29
C PHE A 45 18.75 -10.92 2.15
N ASP A 46 18.41 -11.85 3.03
CA ASP A 46 19.35 -12.61 3.85
C ASP A 46 19.44 -14.04 3.29
N GLU A 47 20.49 -14.28 2.51
CA GLU A 47 20.75 -15.56 1.84
C GLU A 47 20.97 -16.69 2.86
N ASP A 48 21.64 -16.41 3.99
CA ASP A 48 21.90 -17.43 5.02
C ASP A 48 20.57 -17.88 5.64
N LEU A 49 19.68 -16.94 6.00
CA LEU A 49 18.35 -17.28 6.51
C LEU A 49 17.48 -17.96 5.45
N ALA A 50 17.57 -17.53 4.19
CA ALA A 50 16.82 -18.14 3.11
C ALA A 50 17.26 -19.59 2.89
N GLU A 51 18.57 -19.89 2.90
CA GLU A 51 19.13 -21.26 2.79
C GLU A 51 18.70 -22.17 3.93
N ASP A 52 18.48 -21.64 5.13
CA ASP A 52 17.97 -22.41 6.27
C ASP A 52 16.48 -22.76 6.11
N ILE A 53 15.71 -21.95 5.36
CA ILE A 53 14.25 -22.12 5.21
C ILE A 53 13.90 -22.86 3.91
N PHE A 54 14.54 -22.55 2.79
CA PHE A 54 14.15 -23.05 1.47
C PHE A 54 15.18 -24.03 0.89
N VAL A 55 14.68 -25.01 0.12
CA VAL A 55 15.51 -26.10 -0.44
C VAL A 55 16.54 -25.64 -1.50
N ASN A 56 16.29 -24.52 -2.20
CA ASN A 56 17.21 -23.92 -3.17
C ASN A 56 16.88 -22.43 -3.33
N PRO A 57 17.31 -21.56 -2.41
CA PRO A 57 16.94 -20.15 -2.43
C PRO A 57 18.01 -19.34 -3.13
N ASP A 58 17.74 -18.98 -4.37
CA ASP A 58 18.32 -17.78 -4.95
C ASP A 58 17.27 -16.65 -4.81
N ILE A 59 17.71 -15.40 -4.67
CA ILE A 59 16.77 -14.28 -4.60
C ILE A 59 15.87 -14.25 -5.84
N GLU A 60 16.36 -14.70 -6.99
CA GLU A 60 15.59 -14.80 -8.22
C GLU A 60 14.57 -15.95 -8.21
N ASP A 61 14.86 -17.04 -7.48
CA ASP A 61 13.89 -18.12 -7.26
C ASP A 61 12.75 -17.67 -6.33
N VAL A 62 13.02 -16.71 -5.44
CA VAL A 62 12.06 -16.17 -4.46
C VAL A 62 11.25 -14.99 -5.01
N LEU A 63 11.93 -14.03 -5.65
CA LEU A 63 11.36 -12.74 -6.06
C LEU A 63 11.18 -12.59 -7.58
N GLY A 64 11.76 -13.48 -8.39
CA GLY A 64 11.70 -13.46 -9.84
C GLY A 64 13.03 -13.12 -10.52
N GLU A 65 13.09 -13.30 -11.84
CA GLU A 65 14.28 -13.06 -12.66
C GLU A 65 14.82 -11.62 -12.47
N ASP A 66 16.14 -11.47 -12.51
CA ASP A 66 16.87 -10.20 -12.33
C ASP A 66 16.68 -9.51 -10.97
N ALA A 67 16.14 -10.21 -9.96
CA ALA A 67 16.05 -9.70 -8.60
C ALA A 67 17.44 -9.50 -7.99
N GLU A 68 17.72 -8.30 -7.50
CA GLU A 68 18.85 -8.01 -6.61
C GLU A 68 18.47 -6.91 -5.62
N ILE A 69 19.23 -6.76 -4.53
CA ILE A 69 18.98 -5.68 -3.56
C ILE A 69 19.14 -4.33 -4.26
N GLY A 70 18.10 -3.50 -4.16
CA GLY A 70 18.01 -2.21 -4.84
C GLY A 70 17.31 -2.28 -6.20
N ALA A 71 17.07 -3.47 -6.74
CA ALA A 71 16.27 -3.62 -7.93
C ALA A 71 14.81 -3.24 -7.65
N MET A 72 14.14 -2.72 -8.67
CA MET A 72 12.88 -2.02 -8.55
C MET A 72 11.86 -2.51 -9.56
N LYS A 73 10.59 -2.38 -9.21
CA LYS A 73 9.44 -2.55 -10.10
C LYS A 73 8.43 -1.45 -9.90
N ALA A 74 7.57 -1.23 -10.88
CA ALA A 74 6.56 -0.20 -10.78
C ALA A 74 5.17 -0.63 -11.24
N ASN A 75 4.17 0.10 -10.76
CA ASN A 75 2.80 0.08 -11.22
C ASN A 75 2.19 1.48 -11.13
N MET A 76 1.08 1.65 -11.84
CA MET A 76 0.32 2.88 -11.87
C MET A 76 -1.15 2.55 -12.09
N ILE A 77 -2.01 3.22 -11.34
CA ILE A 77 -3.45 3.26 -11.58
C ILE A 77 -3.69 4.47 -12.47
N THR A 78 -4.24 4.25 -13.66
CA THR A 78 -4.49 5.32 -14.63
C THR A 78 -5.93 5.83 -14.58
N ASP A 79 -6.86 5.01 -14.09
CA ASP A 79 -8.25 5.40 -13.96
C ASP A 79 -8.94 4.63 -12.84
N ILE A 80 -9.89 5.29 -12.17
CA ILE A 80 -10.75 4.71 -11.14
C ILE A 80 -12.17 5.18 -11.36
N ASP A 81 -13.04 4.23 -11.70
CA ASP A 81 -14.46 4.48 -11.88
C ASP A 81 -15.26 3.94 -10.68
N ASP A 82 -16.10 4.79 -10.09
CA ASP A 82 -17.14 4.33 -9.18
C ASP A 82 -18.19 3.53 -9.98
N ILE A 83 -18.45 2.31 -9.57
CA ILE A 83 -19.47 1.43 -10.17
C ILE A 83 -20.61 1.17 -9.19
N ASP A 84 -21.84 1.15 -9.69
CA ASP A 84 -23.04 0.88 -8.89
C ASP A 84 -23.38 -0.63 -8.83
N ASP A 85 -22.69 -1.46 -9.63
CA ASP A 85 -22.97 -2.89 -9.81
C ASP A 85 -21.67 -3.71 -9.91
N PHE A 86 -21.05 -3.97 -8.76
CA PHE A 86 -19.84 -4.77 -8.63
C PHE A 86 -20.04 -6.21 -9.12
N ASN A 87 -21.11 -6.86 -8.67
CA ASN A 87 -21.41 -8.28 -8.94
C ASN A 87 -22.03 -8.54 -10.32
N ASN A 88 -22.31 -7.50 -11.11
CA ASN A 88 -23.12 -7.55 -12.32
C ASN A 88 -24.54 -8.13 -12.07
N ASP A 89 -25.10 -7.87 -10.89
CA ASP A 89 -26.49 -8.17 -10.55
C ASP A 89 -27.35 -6.92 -10.81
N ALA A 90 -28.10 -6.94 -11.90
CA ALA A 90 -28.99 -5.86 -12.29
C ALA A 90 -30.15 -5.57 -11.30
N THR A 91 -30.21 -6.25 -10.15
CA THR A 91 -31.28 -6.11 -9.16
C THR A 91 -30.84 -5.58 -7.79
N GLU A 92 -29.54 -5.51 -7.53
CA GLU A 92 -28.97 -4.98 -6.28
C GLU A 92 -28.00 -3.82 -6.60
N ASP A 93 -27.99 -2.79 -5.75
CA ASP A 93 -27.04 -1.69 -5.88
C ASP A 93 -25.81 -2.10 -5.04
N ASP A 94 -24.81 -2.69 -5.69
CA ASP A 94 -23.59 -3.21 -5.07
C ASP A 94 -22.42 -2.28 -5.44
N PRO A 95 -22.19 -1.19 -4.69
CA PRO A 95 -21.20 -0.21 -5.07
C PRO A 95 -19.78 -0.76 -4.97
N GLY A 96 -18.90 -0.27 -5.84
CA GLY A 96 -17.49 -0.62 -5.84
C GLY A 96 -16.68 0.29 -6.72
N TRP A 97 -15.46 -0.15 -7.03
CA TRP A 97 -14.52 0.55 -7.91
C TRP A 97 -14.08 -0.38 -9.02
N GLU A 98 -14.00 0.18 -10.23
CA GLU A 98 -13.36 -0.44 -11.39
C GLU A 98 -12.06 0.30 -11.70
N PHE A 99 -10.99 -0.46 -11.93
CA PHE A 99 -9.63 0.05 -12.09
C PHE A 99 -9.10 -0.22 -13.49
N GLU A 100 -8.41 0.78 -14.01
CA GLU A 100 -7.49 0.64 -15.14
C GLU A 100 -6.09 1.08 -14.74
N GLY A 101 -5.10 0.45 -15.34
CA GLY A 101 -3.71 0.78 -15.07
C GLY A 101 -2.75 -0.22 -15.69
N TRP A 102 -1.53 -0.22 -15.17
CA TRP A 102 -0.50 -1.14 -15.58
C TRP A 102 0.45 -1.45 -14.43
N PHE A 103 1.10 -2.60 -14.52
CA PHE A 103 2.21 -2.98 -13.65
C PHE A 103 3.31 -3.60 -14.51
N TRP A 104 4.56 -3.58 -14.06
CA TRP A 104 5.63 -4.28 -14.77
C TRP A 104 5.46 -5.80 -14.69
N SER A 105 5.41 -6.44 -15.87
CA SER A 105 5.34 -7.88 -16.06
C SER A 105 6.68 -8.55 -15.74
N ALA A 106 6.99 -8.64 -14.46
CA ALA A 106 7.91 -9.62 -13.90
C ALA A 106 9.40 -9.55 -14.31
N GLU A 107 9.95 -8.35 -14.51
CA GLU A 107 11.40 -8.14 -14.44
C GLU A 107 11.68 -7.01 -13.45
N TRP A 108 12.69 -7.21 -12.61
CA TRP A 108 13.22 -6.16 -11.75
C TRP A 108 14.24 -5.34 -12.55
N THR A 109 14.31 -4.03 -12.35
CA THR A 109 15.35 -3.19 -12.96
C THR A 109 16.18 -2.49 -11.89
N ASP A 110 17.49 -2.37 -12.13
CA ASP A 110 18.38 -1.46 -11.41
C ASP A 110 18.48 -0.09 -12.11
N ASN A 111 17.89 0.05 -13.31
CA ASN A 111 17.99 1.25 -14.12
C ASN A 111 16.85 2.24 -13.83
N GLU A 112 17.17 3.30 -13.08
CA GLU A 112 16.21 4.38 -12.80
C GLU A 112 15.68 5.08 -14.06
N GLU A 113 16.40 5.05 -15.20
CA GLU A 113 15.94 5.68 -16.44
C GLU A 113 14.72 4.97 -17.04
N ASP A 114 14.47 3.71 -16.69
CA ASP A 114 13.32 2.93 -17.20
C ASP A 114 11.98 3.43 -16.62
N PHE A 115 12.00 4.18 -15.51
CA PHE A 115 10.77 4.75 -14.93
C PHE A 115 10.26 6.00 -15.63
N ASP A 116 11.14 6.73 -16.34
CA ASP A 116 10.77 7.95 -17.08
C ASP A 116 10.11 7.61 -18.44
N ASP A 117 10.40 6.44 -19.00
CA ASP A 117 9.86 5.95 -20.28
C ASP A 117 9.77 4.41 -20.24
N PRO A 118 8.81 3.83 -19.50
CA PRO A 118 8.70 2.38 -19.37
C PRO A 118 8.46 1.74 -20.74
N ASP A 119 9.33 0.79 -21.15
CA ASP A 119 9.13 0.08 -22.42
C ASP A 119 7.81 -0.68 -22.36
N THR A 120 7.00 -0.49 -23.41
CA THR A 120 5.71 -1.17 -23.57
C THR A 120 5.81 -2.70 -23.60
N SER A 121 7.01 -3.27 -23.81
CA SER A 121 7.22 -4.71 -23.69
C SER A 121 7.19 -5.22 -22.26
N ASP A 122 7.47 -4.35 -21.28
CA ASP A 122 7.74 -4.75 -19.89
C ASP A 122 6.53 -4.46 -19.00
N ILE A 123 5.49 -3.83 -19.55
CA ILE A 123 4.23 -3.53 -18.86
C ILE A 123 3.15 -4.58 -19.18
N THR A 124 2.38 -4.94 -18.16
CA THR A 124 1.08 -5.59 -18.30
C THR A 124 0.00 -4.59 -17.93
N GLU A 125 -0.82 -4.23 -18.92
CA GLU A 125 -2.00 -3.41 -18.73
C GLU A 125 -3.14 -4.25 -18.11
N PHE A 126 -3.88 -3.64 -17.21
CA PHE A 126 -5.13 -4.17 -16.67
C PHE A 126 -6.25 -3.16 -16.87
N SER A 127 -7.44 -3.67 -17.16
CA SER A 127 -8.68 -2.92 -17.26
C SER A 127 -9.80 -3.82 -16.77
N GLY A 128 -10.75 -3.24 -16.04
CA GLY A 128 -11.89 -3.97 -15.48
C GLY A 128 -11.56 -4.78 -14.21
N TRP A 129 -10.46 -4.48 -13.52
CA TRP A 129 -10.24 -5.02 -12.18
C TRP A 129 -11.21 -4.34 -11.23
N ARG A 130 -11.80 -5.07 -10.29
CA ARG A 130 -12.87 -4.54 -9.45
C ARG A 130 -12.65 -4.85 -7.98
N LEU A 131 -13.02 -3.90 -7.13
CA LEU A 131 -13.15 -4.10 -5.69
C LEU A 131 -14.52 -3.64 -5.21
N ALA A 132 -15.11 -4.39 -4.29
CA ALA A 132 -16.36 -4.01 -3.65
C ALA A 132 -16.11 -2.90 -2.63
N GLN A 133 -17.06 -1.97 -2.50
CA GLN A 133 -17.03 -1.00 -1.42
C GLN A 133 -17.35 -1.65 -0.08
N ASP A 134 -18.31 -2.56 -0.07
CA ASP A 134 -18.65 -3.36 1.11
C ASP A 134 -17.87 -4.69 1.07
N PRO A 135 -16.96 -4.94 2.03
CA PRO A 135 -16.20 -6.19 2.10
C PRO A 135 -17.09 -7.42 2.34
N GLU A 136 -18.32 -7.26 2.87
CA GLU A 136 -19.24 -8.39 3.04
C GLU A 136 -19.66 -9.03 1.69
N GLU A 137 -19.55 -8.30 0.58
CA GLU A 137 -19.84 -8.78 -0.79
C GLU A 137 -18.95 -9.95 -1.22
N TYR A 138 -17.75 -10.06 -0.65
CA TYR A 138 -16.86 -11.17 -0.95
C TYR A 138 -17.32 -12.49 -0.32
N GLY A 139 -18.11 -12.43 0.75
CA GLY A 139 -18.37 -13.57 1.62
C GLY A 139 -17.05 -14.24 2.06
N THR A 140 -17.03 -15.57 2.11
CA THR A 140 -15.80 -16.32 2.33
C THR A 140 -15.01 -16.44 1.02
N LEU A 141 -13.85 -15.81 0.93
CA LEU A 141 -12.95 -15.93 -0.21
C LEU A 141 -12.33 -17.33 -0.23
N ALA A 142 -12.73 -18.16 -1.18
CA ALA A 142 -12.06 -19.44 -1.40
C ALA A 142 -10.63 -19.22 -1.96
N LEU A 143 -9.70 -20.15 -1.70
CA LEU A 143 -8.28 -20.08 -2.11
C LEU A 143 -8.00 -19.46 -3.49
N PHE A 144 -8.73 -19.88 -4.53
CA PHE A 144 -8.50 -19.33 -5.88
C PHE A 144 -8.98 -17.88 -6.02
N ALA A 145 -10.09 -17.52 -5.38
CA ALA A 145 -10.58 -16.14 -5.35
C ALA A 145 -9.64 -15.26 -4.51
N GLU A 146 -9.12 -15.79 -3.41
CA GLU A 146 -8.13 -15.14 -2.56
C GLU A 146 -6.84 -14.81 -3.32
N LEU A 147 -6.33 -15.72 -4.17
CA LEU A 147 -5.19 -15.43 -5.06
C LEU A 147 -5.45 -14.30 -6.07
N ILE A 148 -6.66 -14.26 -6.64
CA ILE A 148 -7.05 -13.19 -7.58
C ILE A 148 -7.18 -11.86 -6.84
N PHE A 149 -7.86 -11.87 -5.69
CA PHE A 149 -7.99 -10.71 -4.81
C PHE A 149 -6.62 -10.16 -4.46
N PHE A 150 -5.71 -11.05 -4.07
CA PHE A 150 -4.35 -10.71 -3.72
C PHE A 150 -3.60 -10.00 -4.87
N LEU A 151 -3.68 -10.56 -6.09
CA LEU A 151 -3.10 -9.92 -7.29
C LEU A 151 -3.65 -8.51 -7.54
N ILE A 152 -4.94 -8.31 -7.29
CA ILE A 152 -5.58 -7.00 -7.43
C ILE A 152 -5.01 -6.04 -6.39
N VAL A 153 -5.12 -6.36 -5.11
CA VAL A 153 -4.83 -5.42 -4.02
C VAL A 153 -3.36 -5.01 -3.92
N ILE A 154 -2.39 -5.86 -4.31
CA ILE A 154 -0.97 -5.43 -4.34
C ILE A 154 -0.67 -4.40 -5.43
N ASN A 155 -1.52 -4.29 -6.44
CA ASN A 155 -1.33 -3.39 -7.57
C ASN A 155 -2.29 -2.19 -7.55
N VAL A 156 -3.46 -2.31 -6.93
CA VAL A 156 -4.40 -1.18 -6.82
C VAL A 156 -4.48 -0.63 -5.39
N GLY A 157 -4.11 -1.41 -4.38
CA GLY A 157 -4.36 -1.09 -2.97
C GLY A 157 -5.72 -1.57 -2.50
N VAL A 158 -6.18 -1.01 -1.39
CA VAL A 158 -7.47 -1.33 -0.75
C VAL A 158 -8.20 -0.04 -0.36
N PRO A 159 -9.50 -0.10 -0.05
CA PRO A 159 -10.22 1.02 0.56
C PRO A 159 -9.66 1.44 1.92
N SER A 160 -9.84 2.71 2.25
CA SER A 160 -9.49 3.32 3.55
C SER A 160 -10.72 3.31 4.48
N PRO A 161 -10.57 3.02 5.79
CA PRO A 161 -9.34 2.59 6.47
C PRO A 161 -8.96 1.14 6.14
N ALA A 162 -7.70 0.91 5.76
CA ALA A 162 -7.24 -0.40 5.29
C ALA A 162 -7.40 -1.52 6.32
N ASP A 163 -7.14 -1.22 7.59
CA ASP A 163 -7.24 -2.18 8.70
C ASP A 163 -8.68 -2.61 8.96
N GLU A 164 -9.63 -1.67 8.94
CA GLU A 164 -11.05 -1.98 9.12
C GLU A 164 -11.59 -2.76 7.92
N TRP A 165 -11.31 -2.31 6.69
CA TRP A 165 -11.83 -2.95 5.48
C TRP A 165 -11.30 -4.37 5.28
N LEU A 166 -10.00 -4.61 5.49
CA LEU A 166 -9.42 -5.95 5.39
C LEU A 166 -9.98 -6.88 6.47
N ASN A 167 -10.15 -6.40 7.70
CA ASN A 167 -10.63 -7.21 8.82
C ASN A 167 -12.09 -7.68 8.65
N ASP A 168 -12.87 -7.01 7.81
CA ASP A 168 -14.25 -7.39 7.51
C ASP A 168 -14.37 -8.47 6.41
N ILE A 169 -13.26 -8.83 5.75
CA ILE A 169 -13.22 -9.91 4.75
C ILE A 169 -12.93 -11.26 5.43
N ASP A 170 -13.71 -12.28 5.08
CA ASP A 170 -13.50 -13.66 5.55
C ASP A 170 -12.55 -14.41 4.59
N PHE A 171 -11.24 -14.32 4.86
CA PHE A 171 -10.20 -15.02 4.11
C PHE A 171 -10.13 -16.52 4.47
N ALA A 172 -9.83 -17.38 3.51
CA ALA A 172 -9.69 -18.81 3.77
C ALA A 172 -8.32 -19.18 4.34
N THR A 173 -7.27 -18.44 3.98
CA THR A 173 -5.90 -18.72 4.42
C THR A 173 -5.18 -17.56 5.06
N LEU A 174 -5.46 -16.33 4.64
CA LEU A 174 -4.83 -15.14 5.19
C LEU A 174 -5.42 -14.76 6.55
N GLU A 175 -4.55 -14.27 7.42
CA GLU A 175 -4.93 -13.55 8.64
C GLU A 175 -4.76 -12.04 8.43
N VAL A 176 -5.49 -11.25 9.22
CA VAL A 176 -5.41 -9.78 9.19
C VAL A 176 -4.78 -9.29 10.49
N GLU A 177 -3.62 -8.64 10.38
CA GLU A 177 -2.94 -8.01 11.50
C GLU A 177 -2.79 -6.50 11.29
N GLY A 178 -3.73 -5.74 11.86
CA GLY A 178 -3.77 -4.29 11.61
C GLY A 178 -4.06 -4.02 10.13
N SER A 179 -3.15 -3.33 9.45
CA SER A 179 -3.25 -3.03 8.02
C SER A 179 -2.40 -3.97 7.16
N SER A 180 -2.18 -5.20 7.62
CA SER A 180 -1.37 -6.20 6.93
C SER A 180 -2.15 -7.50 6.73
N LEU A 181 -1.99 -8.10 5.55
CA LEU A 181 -2.38 -9.48 5.30
C LEU A 181 -1.21 -10.40 5.64
N VAL A 182 -1.46 -11.46 6.39
CA VAL A 182 -0.44 -12.39 6.89
C VAL A 182 -0.72 -13.81 6.40
N LEU A 183 0.29 -14.46 5.84
CA LEU A 183 0.26 -15.88 5.53
C LEU A 183 1.35 -16.60 6.32
N GLU A 184 0.92 -17.46 7.24
CA GLU A 184 1.81 -18.29 8.04
C GLU A 184 2.14 -19.59 7.30
N TYR A 185 3.42 -19.96 7.27
CA TYR A 185 3.88 -21.22 6.70
C TYR A 185 4.42 -22.16 7.79
N ASP A 186 3.93 -23.39 7.77
CA ASP A 186 4.28 -24.44 8.74
C ASP A 186 5.09 -25.54 8.03
N SER A 187 6.36 -25.68 8.42
CA SER A 187 7.32 -26.68 7.93
C SER A 187 6.89 -28.13 8.19
N THR A 188 5.97 -28.35 9.13
CA THR A 188 5.40 -29.67 9.39
C THR A 188 4.33 -30.06 8.36
N VAL A 189 3.82 -29.07 7.61
CA VAL A 189 2.76 -29.22 6.60
C VAL A 189 3.32 -29.10 5.19
N ASP A 190 4.25 -28.17 4.96
CA ASP A 190 4.87 -27.92 3.65
C ASP A 190 6.29 -28.48 3.59
N ALA A 191 6.50 -29.50 2.75
CA ALA A 191 7.79 -30.15 2.59
C ALA A 191 8.78 -29.35 1.70
N SER A 192 8.39 -28.18 1.21
CA SER A 192 9.26 -27.27 0.44
C SER A 192 10.02 -26.28 1.31
N ILE A 193 9.72 -26.25 2.61
CA ILE A 193 10.40 -25.43 3.61
C ILE A 193 10.87 -26.30 4.79
N ASP A 194 12.00 -25.92 5.38
CA ASP A 194 12.62 -26.63 6.49
C ASP A 194 12.33 -25.97 7.86
N GLU A 195 11.90 -24.70 7.87
CA GLU A 195 11.52 -23.94 9.08
C GLU A 195 10.24 -23.10 8.84
N ASP A 196 9.54 -22.77 9.92
CA ASP A 196 8.32 -21.96 9.90
C ASP A 196 8.66 -20.47 9.66
N TYR A 197 7.86 -19.80 8.82
CA TYR A 197 8.05 -18.39 8.50
C TYR A 197 6.73 -17.74 8.11
N ASP A 198 6.68 -16.41 8.18
CA ASP A 198 5.48 -15.64 7.92
C ASP A 198 5.71 -14.65 6.78
N GLN A 199 4.66 -14.42 6.00
CA GLN A 199 4.65 -13.49 4.88
C GLN A 199 3.65 -12.37 5.15
N TYR A 200 4.09 -11.11 5.00
CA TYR A 200 3.30 -9.92 5.33
C TYR A 200 3.17 -9.02 4.12
N TRP A 201 1.93 -8.67 3.77
CA TRP A 201 1.62 -7.64 2.77
C TRP A 201 1.02 -6.43 3.47
N ASP A 202 1.83 -5.38 3.59
CA ASP A 202 1.49 -4.21 4.37
C ASP A 202 0.78 -3.16 3.52
N PHE A 203 -0.25 -2.55 4.08
CA PHE A 203 -0.95 -1.41 3.50
C PHE A 203 -0.79 -0.19 4.41
N LYS A 204 -0.72 0.99 3.80
CA LYS A 204 -0.80 2.27 4.52
C LYS A 204 -2.25 2.51 4.97
N SER A 205 -2.44 3.41 5.92
CA SER A 205 -3.78 3.75 6.43
C SER A 205 -4.75 4.22 5.34
N ASN A 206 -4.25 4.86 4.28
CA ASN A 206 -5.03 5.31 3.14
C ASN A 206 -5.28 4.20 2.09
N GLY A 207 -4.94 2.95 2.40
CA GLY A 207 -5.16 1.81 1.51
C GLY A 207 -4.06 1.54 0.49
N GLN A 208 -3.08 2.42 0.36
CA GLN A 208 -1.94 2.21 -0.55
C GLN A 208 -1.14 0.98 -0.13
N TYR A 209 -0.92 0.03 -1.04
CA TYR A 209 0.02 -1.07 -0.82
C TYR A 209 1.42 -0.50 -0.53
N ASN A 210 1.98 -0.89 0.61
CA ASN A 210 3.25 -0.38 1.13
C ASN A 210 4.41 -1.31 0.80
N GLY A 211 4.19 -2.62 0.76
CA GLY A 211 5.27 -3.56 0.55
C GLY A 211 4.97 -4.96 1.06
N TYR A 212 5.99 -5.78 0.94
CA TYR A 212 5.99 -7.18 1.27
C TYR A 212 7.23 -7.51 2.08
N ARG A 213 7.10 -8.34 3.10
CA ARG A 213 8.24 -8.96 3.76
C ARG A 213 7.96 -10.40 4.12
N ALA A 214 9.01 -11.21 4.15
CA ALA A 214 9.01 -12.52 4.76
C ALA A 214 9.95 -12.50 5.96
N GLU A 215 9.51 -13.04 7.10
CA GLU A 215 10.29 -13.09 8.34
C GLU A 215 10.14 -14.44 9.03
N THR A 216 11.16 -14.82 9.80
CA THR A 216 11.10 -16.01 10.66
C THR A 216 10.13 -15.77 11.82
N THR A 217 9.74 -16.83 12.52
CA THR A 217 8.93 -16.73 13.74
C THR A 217 9.57 -15.93 14.89
N ASP A 218 10.90 -15.69 14.84
CA ASP A 218 11.62 -14.84 15.77
C ASP A 218 11.68 -13.35 15.33
N GLY A 219 11.15 -13.04 14.14
CA GLY A 219 11.07 -11.69 13.56
C GLY A 219 12.32 -11.28 12.78
N ASP A 220 13.18 -12.23 12.39
CA ASP A 220 14.32 -11.94 11.52
C ASP A 220 13.86 -11.88 10.06
N ILE A 221 14.16 -10.78 9.37
CA ILE A 221 13.71 -10.55 7.99
C ILE A 221 14.53 -11.42 7.04
N ILE A 222 13.85 -12.28 6.29
CA ILE A 222 14.42 -13.08 5.21
C ILE A 222 14.57 -12.20 3.97
N TYR A 223 13.51 -11.47 3.60
CA TYR A 223 13.57 -10.46 2.56
C TYR A 223 12.43 -9.44 2.66
N GLU A 224 12.66 -8.27 2.08
CA GLU A 224 11.73 -7.13 2.13
C GLU A 224 11.71 -6.40 0.78
N VAL A 225 10.50 -6.10 0.31
CA VAL A 225 10.20 -5.21 -0.81
C VAL A 225 9.34 -4.08 -0.27
N SER A 226 9.71 -2.84 -0.50
CA SER A 226 8.93 -1.70 0.01
C SER A 226 8.74 -0.61 -1.03
N LEU A 227 7.60 0.05 -0.95
CA LEU A 227 7.30 1.26 -1.71
C LEU A 227 8.35 2.31 -1.37
N GLN A 228 9.03 2.83 -2.38
CA GLN A 228 9.94 3.95 -2.21
C GLN A 228 9.21 5.12 -1.54
N GLY A 229 9.82 5.67 -0.48
CA GLY A 229 9.24 6.80 0.22
C GLY A 229 8.99 7.96 -0.75
N PHE A 230 7.85 8.65 -0.61
CA PHE A 230 7.41 9.78 -1.47
C PHE A 230 8.45 10.90 -1.70
N LEU A 231 9.54 10.93 -0.94
CA LEU A 231 10.64 11.87 -1.15
C LEU A 231 11.70 11.36 -2.14
N SER A 232 11.86 10.06 -2.36
CA SER A 232 12.84 9.50 -3.32
C SER A 232 12.28 9.30 -4.74
N SER A 233 10.95 9.24 -4.90
CA SER A 233 10.31 8.97 -6.20
C SER A 233 10.16 10.18 -7.12
N ILE A 234 10.73 11.34 -6.78
CA ILE A 234 10.83 12.48 -7.72
C ILE A 234 12.26 13.06 -7.69
N PRO A 235 13.14 12.63 -8.60
CA PRO A 235 14.47 13.19 -8.75
C PRO A 235 14.38 14.73 -8.90
N GLY A 236 14.88 15.47 -7.90
CA GLY A 236 15.01 16.94 -7.94
C GLY A 236 14.00 17.78 -7.14
N TYR A 237 12.99 17.19 -6.47
CA TYR A 237 11.99 17.93 -5.68
C TYR A 237 12.17 17.89 -4.16
N GLU A 238 13.05 17.01 -3.66
CA GLU A 238 13.45 16.90 -2.25
C GLU A 238 13.92 18.24 -1.68
N PHE A 239 14.75 18.97 -2.43
CA PHE A 239 15.36 20.21 -2.00
C PHE A 239 14.36 21.41 -2.01
N PRO A 240 13.53 21.60 -3.06
CA PRO A 240 12.46 22.61 -3.05
C PRO A 240 11.42 22.45 -1.92
N LEU A 241 10.97 21.23 -1.61
CA LEU A 241 10.00 20.99 -0.54
C LEU A 241 10.59 21.31 0.84
N LEU A 242 11.83 20.87 1.08
CA LEU A 242 12.55 21.17 2.32
C LEU A 242 12.81 22.68 2.48
N LEU A 243 13.17 23.36 1.39
CA LEU A 243 13.29 24.83 1.36
C LEU A 243 11.94 25.53 1.60
N GLY A 244 10.84 24.98 1.07
CA GLY A 244 9.48 25.48 1.28
C GLY A 244 9.07 25.45 2.75
N PHE A 245 9.27 24.31 3.43
CA PHE A 245 9.01 24.18 4.86
C PHE A 245 9.92 25.09 5.71
N MET A 246 11.20 25.20 5.35
CA MET A 246 12.13 26.12 6.03
C MET A 246 11.72 27.60 5.84
N ALA A 247 11.28 27.99 4.63
CA ALA A 247 10.84 29.36 4.35
C ALA A 247 9.57 29.73 5.13
N ILE A 248 8.58 28.84 5.20
CA ILE A 248 7.36 29.05 5.99
C ILE A 248 7.69 29.18 7.47
N SER A 249 8.59 28.33 7.97
CA SER A 249 9.07 28.38 9.36
C SER A 249 9.77 29.71 9.68
N LEU A 250 10.63 30.18 8.77
CA LEU A 250 11.34 31.45 8.90
C LEU A 250 10.38 32.66 8.88
N ILE A 251 9.39 32.65 7.99
CA ILE A 251 8.34 33.68 7.91
C ILE A 251 7.51 33.70 9.20
N GLY A 252 7.17 32.52 9.75
CA GLY A 252 6.46 32.40 11.02
C GLY A 252 7.25 33.00 12.19
N VAL A 253 8.55 32.71 12.28
CA VAL A 253 9.44 33.27 13.30
C VAL A 253 9.56 34.79 13.17
N LEU A 254 9.73 35.30 11.94
CA LEU A 254 9.79 36.73 11.67
C LEU A 254 8.48 37.43 12.04
N TYR A 255 7.33 36.88 11.65
CA TYR A 255 6.00 37.42 11.99
C TYR A 255 5.79 37.49 13.51
N LEU A 256 6.16 36.45 14.25
CA LEU A 256 6.09 36.43 15.72
C LEU A 256 7.06 37.43 16.37
N SER A 257 8.20 37.67 15.75
CA SER A 257 9.21 38.63 16.22
C SER A 257 8.76 40.09 16.01
N PHE A 258 8.10 40.39 14.88
CA PHE A 258 7.59 41.73 14.57
C PHE A 258 6.27 42.08 15.26
N LYS A 259 5.49 41.09 15.72
CA LYS A 259 4.23 41.32 16.46
C LYS A 259 4.43 41.63 17.95
N LYS A 260 5.68 41.64 18.42
CA LYS A 260 6.05 41.91 19.83
C LYS A 260 6.37 43.39 20.14
N GLU A 261 6.20 44.30 19.17
CA GLU A 261 6.12 45.75 19.37
C GLU A 261 4.67 46.24 19.32
#